data_AF-A0A383W338-F1
#
_entry.id   AF-A0A383W338-F1
#
_cell.length_a   1.000
_cell.length_b   1.000
_cell.length_c   1.000
_cell.angle_alpha   90.00
_cell.angle_beta   90.00
_cell.angle_gamma   90.00
#
_symmetry.space_group_name_H-M   'P 1'
#
loop_
_entity.id
_entity.type
_entity.pdbx_description
1 polymer ?
#
loop_
_entity_poly.entity_id
_entity_poly.type
_entity_poly.pdbx_seq_one_letter_code
_entity_poly.pdbx_strand_id
1 'polypeptide(L)'
;MGWLPILCTGYLMKKQKKKALQQTQRQQQQLQQQQPLAEQLQQQWQADAVAVIESIDLQQQPNKHHQQQQRCSTAILYHQTSPEIARAILATGQMKPGSKGYGGAGIYFAAAPEITATKATKKGVILECEVDLGKVKEIRSAGDWSSRVWHWLYDYDSIKITSISDGTEWVVFDSSRVKAVRLWRPGTSVQQLALLLLLAGNAAAVLQCALLAVTHVLQQMHGSLPGCTSSSRPSLRSLGKC
;
A
#
# COMPACT_ATOMS: atom_id res chain seq x y z
N MET A 1 73.74 8.19 -53.84
CA MET A 1 72.40 7.62 -53.56
C MET A 1 72.25 7.60 -52.04
N GLY A 2 71.54 8.57 -51.45
CA GLY A 2 70.15 8.34 -51.04
C GLY A 2 70.05 8.21 -49.51
N TRP A 3 70.50 9.22 -48.76
CA TRP A 3 70.24 9.35 -47.33
C TRP A 3 69.29 10.53 -47.12
N LEU A 4 68.25 10.31 -46.31
CA LEU A 4 67.28 11.25 -45.71
C LEU A 4 65.81 11.12 -46.17
N PRO A 5 65.05 10.22 -45.53
CA PRO A 5 63.63 10.48 -45.24
C PRO A 5 63.21 10.27 -43.76
N ILE A 6 64.14 10.05 -42.83
CA ILE A 6 63.79 9.65 -41.44
C ILE A 6 63.44 10.85 -40.53
N LEU A 7 63.89 12.08 -40.83
CA LEU A 7 63.72 13.22 -39.92
C LEU A 7 62.32 13.87 -39.95
N CYS A 8 61.53 13.68 -41.02
CA CYS A 8 60.25 14.37 -41.19
C CYS A 8 59.10 13.74 -40.37
N THR A 9 59.13 12.42 -40.17
CA THR A 9 58.09 11.68 -39.40
C THR A 9 58.16 11.98 -37.91
N GLY A 10 59.37 12.15 -37.35
CA GLY A 10 59.58 12.49 -35.95
C GLY A 10 59.00 13.85 -35.54
N TYR A 11 59.05 14.85 -36.44
CA TYR A 11 58.48 16.18 -36.18
C TYR A 11 56.95 16.16 -36.17
N LEU A 12 56.34 15.45 -37.12
CA LEU A 12 54.88 15.34 -37.23
C LEU A 12 54.27 14.59 -36.02
N MET A 13 54.91 13.52 -35.58
CA MET A 13 54.54 12.76 -34.37
C MET A 13 54.60 13.63 -33.10
N LYS A 14 55.63 14.47 -32.96
CA LYS A 14 55.75 15.41 -31.82
C LYS A 14 54.63 16.45 -31.81
N LYS A 15 54.24 16.96 -32.99
CA LYS A 15 53.13 17.92 -33.14
C LYS A 15 51.77 17.29 -32.81
N GLN A 16 51.54 16.04 -33.22
CA GLN A 16 50.31 15.30 -32.89
C GLN A 16 50.23 14.98 -31.40
N LYS A 17 51.32 14.52 -30.78
CA LYS A 17 51.37 14.27 -29.32
C LYS A 17 51.09 15.53 -28.50
N LYS A 18 51.61 16.69 -28.92
CA LYS A 18 51.35 17.97 -28.23
C LYS A 18 49.88 18.37 -28.29
N LYS A 19 49.21 18.17 -29.44
CA LYS A 19 47.77 18.42 -29.60
C LYS A 19 46.93 17.48 -28.74
N ALA A 20 47.25 16.19 -28.74
CA ALA A 20 46.57 15.20 -27.92
C ALA A 20 46.70 15.53 -26.42
N LEU A 21 47.91 15.85 -25.96
CA LEU A 21 48.15 16.24 -24.57
C LEU A 21 47.35 17.49 -24.18
N GLN A 22 47.32 18.51 -25.04
CA GLN A 22 46.55 19.73 -24.81
C GLN A 22 45.04 19.45 -24.77
N GLN A 23 44.55 18.53 -25.59
CA GLN A 23 43.14 18.12 -25.57
C GLN A 23 42.79 17.38 -24.28
N THR A 24 43.65 16.45 -23.83
CA THR A 24 43.46 15.76 -22.55
C THR A 24 43.49 16.73 -21.37
N GLN A 25 44.38 17.72 -21.35
CA GLN A 25 44.42 18.74 -20.30
C GLN A 25 43.13 19.57 -20.27
N ARG A 26 42.57 19.94 -21.43
CA ARG A 26 41.28 20.64 -21.51
C ARG A 26 40.13 19.79 -21.00
N GLN A 27 40.11 18.50 -21.33
CA GLN A 27 39.10 17.57 -20.82
C GLN A 27 39.20 17.40 -19.30
N GLN A 28 40.41 17.26 -18.75
CA GLN A 28 40.63 17.18 -17.30
C GLN A 28 40.18 18.45 -16.58
N GLN A 29 40.47 19.64 -17.13
CA GLN A 29 40.00 20.91 -16.57
C GLN A 29 38.47 21.02 -16.61
N GLN A 30 37.82 20.56 -17.68
CA GLN A 30 36.36 20.54 -17.76
C GLN A 30 35.74 19.61 -16.72
N LEU A 31 36.32 18.43 -16.51
CA LEU A 31 35.87 17.47 -15.49
C LEU A 31 36.04 18.04 -14.07
N GLN A 32 37.17 18.70 -13.80
CA GLN A 32 37.41 19.37 -12.52
C GLN A 32 36.45 20.52 -12.26
N GLN A 33 36.00 21.23 -13.30
CA GLN A 33 34.98 22.29 -13.17
C GLN A 33 33.57 21.73 -12.94
N GLN A 34 33.28 20.51 -13.38
CA GLN A 34 31.96 19.87 -13.19
C GLN A 34 31.79 19.22 -11.81
N GLN A 35 32.88 18.78 -11.18
CA GLN A 35 32.86 18.19 -9.83
C GLN A 35 32.19 19.06 -8.75
N PRO A 36 32.51 20.36 -8.59
CA PRO A 36 31.89 21.17 -7.54
C PRO A 36 30.39 21.39 -7.76
N LEU A 37 29.91 21.42 -9.01
CA LEU A 37 28.49 21.58 -9.30
C LEU A 37 27.69 20.32 -8.92
N ALA A 38 28.24 19.13 -9.18
CA ALA A 38 27.62 17.87 -8.79
C ALA A 38 27.55 17.72 -7.27
N GLU A 39 28.61 18.11 -6.55
CA GLU A 39 28.63 18.10 -5.08
C GLU A 39 27.64 19.11 -4.50
N GLN A 40 27.51 20.31 -5.08
CA GLN A 40 26.52 21.30 -4.66
C GLN A 40 25.08 20.81 -4.87
N LEU A 41 24.78 20.19 -6.01
CA LEU A 41 23.46 19.63 -6.29
C LEU A 41 23.12 18.47 -5.33
N GLN A 42 24.12 17.63 -5.00
CA GLN A 42 23.95 16.55 -4.04
C GLN A 42 23.67 17.08 -2.63
N GLN A 43 24.39 18.13 -2.20
CA GLN A 43 24.17 18.79 -0.91
C GLN A 43 22.79 19.46 -0.84
N GLN A 44 22.37 20.13 -1.91
CA GLN A 44 21.04 20.74 -2.00
C GLN A 44 19.94 19.67 -1.92
N TRP A 45 20.08 18.56 -2.65
CA TRP A 45 19.11 17.47 -2.61
C TRP A 45 19.00 16.83 -1.23
N GLN A 46 20.13 16.68 -0.52
CA GLN A 46 20.13 16.20 0.87
C GLN A 46 19.43 17.18 1.81
N ALA A 47 19.67 18.49 1.67
CA ALA A 47 19.01 19.51 2.48
C ALA A 47 17.49 19.53 2.23
N ASP A 48 17.05 19.46 0.98
CA ASP A 48 15.63 19.43 0.61
C ASP A 48 14.94 18.15 1.12
N ALA A 49 15.62 17.00 1.04
CA ALA A 49 15.09 15.74 1.58
C ALA A 49 14.90 15.78 3.10
N VAL A 50 15.85 16.38 3.84
CA VAL A 50 15.74 16.58 5.29
C VAL A 50 14.58 17.52 5.63
N ALA A 51 14.43 18.63 4.90
CA ALA A 51 13.34 19.58 5.12
C ALA A 51 11.95 18.92 4.88
N VAL A 52 11.84 18.05 3.88
CA VAL A 52 10.61 17.27 3.64
C VAL A 52 10.35 16.30 4.80
N ILE A 53 11.36 15.57 5.27
CA ILE A 53 11.22 14.65 6.41
C ILE A 53 10.82 15.40 7.69
N GLU A 54 11.46 16.54 7.99
CA GLU A 54 11.10 17.38 9.14
C GLU A 54 9.68 17.93 9.03
N SER A 55 9.23 18.31 7.83
CA SER A 55 7.85 18.76 7.61
C SER A 55 6.81 17.65 7.82
N ILE A 56 7.16 16.39 7.50
CA ILE A 56 6.32 15.22 7.74
C ILE A 56 6.26 14.90 9.24
N ASP A 57 7.37 15.01 9.96
CA ASP A 57 7.46 14.71 11.40
C ASP A 57 6.74 15.78 12.25
N LEU A 58 6.79 17.05 11.83
CA LEU A 58 6.04 18.14 12.46
C LEU A 58 4.52 18.04 12.26
N GLN A 59 4.06 17.40 11.18
CA GLN A 59 2.64 17.07 10.98
C GLN A 59 2.19 15.83 11.76
N GLN A 60 3.11 15.04 12.30
CA GLN A 60 2.84 13.81 13.06
C GLN A 60 2.99 13.96 14.57
N GLN A 61 3.09 15.18 15.11
CA GLN A 61 3.03 15.37 16.56
C GLN A 61 1.65 14.94 17.09
N PRO A 62 1.58 13.98 18.04
CA PRO A 62 0.32 13.46 18.54
C PRO A 62 -0.35 14.53 19.40
N ASN A 63 -1.35 15.19 18.83
CA ASN A 63 -2.26 16.08 19.52
C ASN A 63 -2.94 15.29 20.66
N LYS A 64 -2.50 15.53 21.90
CA LYS A 64 -2.97 14.87 23.15
C LYS A 64 -4.44 15.14 23.50
N HIS A 65 -5.25 15.63 22.56
CA HIS A 65 -6.69 15.86 22.74
C HIS A 65 -7.58 15.34 21.61
N HIS A 66 -7.07 14.59 20.64
CA HIS A 66 -7.93 13.91 19.66
C HIS A 66 -8.32 12.50 20.14
N GLN A 67 -9.11 12.46 21.21
CA GLN A 67 -10.19 11.47 21.35
C GLN A 67 -11.30 11.79 20.32
N GLN A 68 -10.93 12.01 19.06
CA GLN A 68 -11.90 12.18 18.00
C GLN A 68 -12.43 10.79 17.68
N GLN A 69 -13.54 10.51 18.36
CA GLN A 69 -14.42 9.38 18.20
C GLN A 69 -14.66 9.15 16.69
N GLN A 70 -13.88 8.25 16.08
CA GLN A 70 -14.26 7.63 14.82
C GLN A 70 -15.47 6.76 15.14
N ARG A 71 -16.66 7.34 15.09
CA ARG A 71 -17.90 6.58 15.22
C ARG A 71 -18.18 5.96 13.86
N CYS A 72 -18.12 4.62 13.84
CA CYS A 72 -18.42 3.73 12.72
C CYS A 72 -17.34 3.66 11.62
N SER A 73 -16.30 2.86 11.88
CA SER A 73 -15.53 2.23 10.81
C SER A 73 -15.88 0.74 10.78
N THR A 74 -16.69 0.34 9.81
CA THR A 74 -16.81 -1.08 9.48
C THR A 74 -15.57 -1.49 8.70
N ALA A 75 -14.97 -2.64 9.01
CA ALA A 75 -13.75 -3.12 8.38
C ALA A 75 -13.88 -4.57 7.92
N ILE A 76 -13.18 -4.91 6.84
CA ILE A 76 -12.98 -6.30 6.41
C ILE A 76 -11.76 -6.85 7.13
N LEU A 77 -11.98 -7.87 7.96
CA LEU A 77 -10.97 -8.48 8.80
C LEU A 77 -10.99 -10.00 8.70
N TYR A 78 -9.93 -10.66 9.16
CA TYR A 78 -9.71 -12.09 8.92
C TYR A 78 -9.63 -12.89 10.21
N HIS A 79 -10.36 -13.99 10.28
CA HIS A 79 -10.33 -14.91 11.42
C HIS A 79 -9.98 -16.32 10.96
N GLN A 80 -8.90 -16.88 11.49
CA GLN A 80 -8.52 -18.26 11.18
C GLN A 80 -8.95 -19.21 12.30
N THR A 81 -9.55 -20.34 11.91
CA THR A 81 -10.06 -21.35 12.85
C THR A 81 -10.02 -22.76 12.23
N SER A 82 -10.47 -23.77 12.98
CA SER A 82 -10.54 -25.15 12.48
C SER A 82 -11.68 -25.31 11.46
N PRO A 83 -11.59 -26.26 10.50
CA PRO A 83 -12.65 -26.49 9.52
C PRO A 83 -14.03 -26.75 10.13
N GLU A 84 -14.08 -27.46 11.26
CA GLU A 84 -15.31 -27.73 11.99
C GLU A 84 -15.98 -26.45 12.51
N ILE A 85 -15.21 -25.58 13.17
CA ILE A 85 -15.71 -24.30 13.69
C ILE A 85 -16.09 -23.37 12.54
N ALA A 86 -15.30 -23.34 11.46
CA ALA A 86 -15.61 -22.54 10.29
C ALA A 86 -16.97 -22.93 9.70
N ARG A 87 -17.27 -24.24 9.57
CA ARG A 87 -18.59 -24.70 9.12
C ARG A 87 -19.71 -24.23 10.04
N ALA A 88 -19.52 -24.33 11.36
CA ALA A 88 -20.53 -23.87 12.32
C ALA A 88 -20.76 -22.35 12.24
N ILE A 89 -19.70 -21.55 12.14
CA ILE A 89 -19.79 -20.09 11.99
C ILE A 89 -20.49 -19.75 10.67
N LEU A 90 -20.11 -20.37 9.56
CA LEU A 90 -20.73 -20.10 8.26
C LEU A 90 -22.20 -20.51 8.21
N ALA A 91 -22.58 -21.60 8.88
CA ALA A 91 -23.98 -22.04 8.94
C ALA A 91 -24.85 -21.12 9.81
N THR A 92 -24.29 -20.53 10.87
CA THR A 92 -25.04 -19.74 11.86
C THR A 92 -24.90 -18.23 11.68
N GLY A 93 -23.86 -17.77 10.98
CA GLY A 93 -23.43 -16.37 10.96
C GLY A 93 -22.87 -15.88 12.29
N GLN A 94 -22.73 -16.74 13.31
CA GLN A 94 -22.40 -16.33 14.66
C GLN A 94 -20.97 -16.70 15.06
N MET A 95 -20.25 -15.72 15.59
CA MET A 95 -18.95 -15.89 16.25
C MET A 95 -19.10 -15.63 17.74
N LYS A 96 -18.41 -16.39 18.60
CA LYS A 96 -18.50 -16.25 20.06
C LYS A 96 -17.18 -15.72 20.62
N PRO A 97 -17.20 -14.77 21.57
CA PRO A 97 -16.00 -14.36 22.29
C PRO A 97 -15.30 -15.53 22.96
N GLY A 98 -13.97 -15.53 22.91
CA GLY A 98 -13.16 -16.42 23.74
C GLY A 98 -13.15 -15.98 25.20
N SER A 99 -12.50 -16.76 26.06
CA SER A 99 -12.38 -16.45 27.50
C SER A 99 -11.08 -15.74 27.88
N LYS A 100 -10.14 -15.58 26.95
CA LYS A 100 -8.79 -15.04 27.16
C LYS A 100 -8.30 -14.29 25.92
N GLY A 101 -7.23 -13.52 26.10
CA GLY A 101 -6.49 -12.84 25.02
C GLY A 101 -5.87 -11.53 25.51
N TYR A 102 -4.95 -10.96 24.73
CA TYR A 102 -4.19 -9.76 25.13
C TYR A 102 -5.11 -8.55 25.40
N GLY A 103 -6.05 -8.29 24.48
CA GLY A 103 -7.15 -7.33 24.64
C GLY A 103 -8.35 -7.82 25.49
N GLY A 104 -8.27 -8.95 26.18
CA GLY A 104 -9.36 -9.51 26.98
C GLY A 104 -10.19 -10.62 26.32
N ALA A 105 -11.31 -10.97 26.92
CA ALA A 105 -12.20 -12.05 26.47
C ALA A 105 -13.07 -11.61 25.28
N GLY A 106 -12.51 -11.69 24.07
CA GLY A 106 -13.13 -11.19 22.83
C GLY A 106 -13.00 -12.11 21.63
N ILE A 107 -13.48 -11.63 20.48
CA ILE A 107 -13.31 -12.24 19.16
C ILE A 107 -12.17 -11.52 18.46
N TYR A 108 -11.12 -12.27 18.11
CA TYR A 108 -9.89 -11.72 17.54
C TYR A 108 -9.87 -11.85 16.02
N PHE A 109 -9.45 -10.78 15.36
CA PHE A 109 -9.28 -10.71 13.91
C PHE A 109 -7.92 -10.12 13.54
N ALA A 110 -7.38 -10.57 12.42
CA ALA A 110 -6.21 -9.98 11.80
C ALA A 110 -6.61 -8.97 10.72
N ALA A 111 -5.75 -7.96 10.50
CA ALA A 111 -5.95 -6.98 9.43
C ALA A 111 -5.72 -7.55 8.02
N ALA A 112 -5.02 -8.68 7.90
CA ALA A 112 -4.73 -9.35 6.64
C ALA A 112 -4.75 -10.89 6.82
N PRO A 113 -5.11 -11.66 5.78
CA PRO A 113 -5.22 -13.12 5.90
C PRO A 113 -3.86 -13.78 6.20
N GLU A 114 -2.75 -13.24 5.69
CA GLU A 114 -1.39 -13.75 5.93
C GLU A 114 -0.98 -13.63 7.40
N ILE A 115 -1.46 -12.60 8.10
CA ILE A 115 -1.19 -12.35 9.52
C ILE A 115 -1.87 -13.41 10.40
N THR A 116 -2.95 -14.04 9.93
CA THR A 116 -3.65 -15.05 10.74
C THR A 116 -2.78 -16.28 11.05
N ALA A 117 -1.82 -16.59 10.18
CA ALA A 117 -0.95 -17.76 10.29
C ALA A 117 -0.04 -17.72 11.52
N THR A 118 0.37 -16.55 11.99
CA THR A 118 1.20 -16.41 13.19
C THR A 118 0.37 -16.32 14.48
N LYS A 119 -0.90 -15.89 14.39
CA LYS A 119 -1.68 -15.47 15.56
C LYS A 119 -2.82 -16.39 15.99
N ALA A 120 -3.42 -17.13 15.06
CA ALA A 120 -4.57 -17.97 15.40
C ALA A 120 -4.18 -19.21 16.23
N THR A 121 -4.93 -19.49 17.31
CA THR A 121 -4.75 -20.71 18.13
C THR A 121 -5.20 -21.97 17.40
N LYS A 122 -6.12 -21.84 16.43
CA LYS A 122 -6.58 -22.93 15.56
C LYS A 122 -6.27 -22.58 14.11
N LYS A 123 -5.78 -23.54 13.35
CA LYS A 123 -5.36 -23.37 11.95
C LYS A 123 -6.28 -24.15 11.02
N GLY A 124 -6.29 -23.74 9.74
CA GLY A 124 -7.01 -24.44 8.68
C GLY A 124 -7.75 -23.49 7.76
N VAL A 125 -8.89 -22.97 8.21
CA VAL A 125 -9.78 -22.14 7.38
C VAL A 125 -9.68 -20.69 7.81
N ILE A 126 -9.53 -19.79 6.84
CA ILE A 126 -9.61 -18.35 7.04
C ILE A 126 -11.02 -17.89 6.65
N LEU A 127 -11.64 -17.12 7.53
CA LEU A 127 -12.90 -16.44 7.32
C LEU A 127 -12.63 -14.95 7.10
N GLU A 128 -13.33 -14.36 6.14
CA GLU A 128 -13.37 -12.92 5.92
C GLU A 128 -14.67 -12.39 6.54
N CYS A 129 -14.51 -11.37 7.39
CA CYS A 129 -15.56 -10.87 8.26
C CYS A 129 -15.73 -9.37 8.09
N GLU A 130 -16.96 -8.92 7.92
CA GLU A 130 -17.32 -7.50 8.01
C GLU A 130 -17.63 -7.18 9.47
N VAL A 131 -16.84 -6.30 10.08
CA VAL A 131 -16.88 -6.04 11.52
C VAL A 131 -17.09 -4.56 11.79
N ASP A 132 -18.12 -4.23 12.56
CA ASP A 132 -18.37 -2.89 13.09
C ASP A 132 -17.49 -2.64 14.32
N LEU A 133 -16.48 -1.79 14.14
CA LEU A 133 -15.48 -1.52 15.17
C LEU A 133 -15.93 -0.48 16.20
N GLY A 134 -16.99 0.30 15.90
CA GLY A 134 -17.45 1.37 16.76
C GLY A 134 -16.32 2.29 17.25
N LYS A 135 -16.33 2.62 18.54
CA LYS A 135 -15.28 3.37 19.22
C LYS A 135 -14.09 2.46 19.56
N VAL A 136 -12.97 2.69 18.88
CA VAL A 136 -11.74 1.88 18.99
C VAL A 136 -10.82 2.39 20.10
N LYS A 137 -10.30 1.48 20.93
CA LYS A 137 -9.14 1.72 21.80
C LYS A 137 -7.88 1.15 21.15
N GLU A 138 -6.90 1.99 20.85
CA GLU A 138 -5.59 1.51 20.41
C GLU A 138 -4.66 1.22 21.60
N ILE A 139 -3.98 0.07 21.55
CA ILE A 139 -2.97 -0.37 22.53
C ILE A 139 -1.75 -0.96 21.82
N ARG A 140 -0.57 -0.82 22.43
CA ARG A 140 0.68 -1.38 21.89
C ARG A 140 1.11 -2.64 22.65
N SER A 141 1.33 -3.72 21.91
CA SER A 141 1.73 -5.03 22.45
C SER A 141 3.00 -5.01 23.33
N ALA A 142 3.90 -4.04 23.11
CA ALA A 142 5.21 -3.97 23.76
C ALA A 142 5.27 -3.11 25.04
N GLY A 143 4.15 -2.51 25.47
CA GLY A 143 4.20 -1.54 26.58
C GLY A 143 2.96 -1.44 27.46
N ASP A 144 1.79 -1.89 27.00
CA ASP A 144 0.53 -1.69 27.70
C ASP A 144 0.08 -2.91 28.54
N TRP A 145 0.95 -3.43 29.41
CA TRP A 145 0.62 -4.51 30.38
C TRP A 145 -0.39 -4.10 31.46
N SER A 146 -1.02 -2.94 31.33
CA SER A 146 -1.86 -2.41 32.40
C SER A 146 -3.04 -3.34 32.64
N SER A 147 -3.29 -3.63 33.92
CA SER A 147 -4.45 -4.34 34.48
C SER A 147 -5.82 -3.67 34.18
N ARG A 148 -5.86 -2.75 33.21
CA ARG A 148 -6.96 -1.84 32.90
C ARG A 148 -7.78 -2.26 31.68
N VAL A 149 -7.56 -3.44 31.10
CA VAL A 149 -8.41 -3.98 30.02
C VAL A 149 -9.89 -3.88 30.40
N TRP A 150 -10.22 -4.20 31.66
CA TRP A 150 -11.58 -4.09 32.19
C TRP A 150 -12.19 -2.69 32.07
N HIS A 151 -11.41 -1.62 32.24
CA HIS A 151 -11.91 -0.25 32.08
C HIS A 151 -12.18 0.10 30.61
N TRP A 152 -11.40 -0.44 29.68
CA TRP A 152 -11.64 -0.19 28.25
C TRP A 152 -12.93 -0.85 27.76
N LEU A 153 -13.35 -1.97 28.36
CA LEU A 153 -14.61 -2.65 28.01
C LEU A 153 -15.86 -1.79 28.23
N TYR A 154 -15.82 -0.81 29.14
CA TYR A 154 -16.98 0.06 29.42
C TYR A 154 -17.10 1.23 28.44
N ASP A 155 -15.98 1.69 27.88
CA ASP A 155 -15.92 2.94 27.12
C ASP A 155 -15.64 2.74 25.63
N TYR A 156 -15.31 1.52 25.22
CA TYR A 156 -14.89 1.20 23.86
C TYR A 156 -15.58 -0.06 23.35
N ASP A 157 -15.83 -0.04 22.05
CA ASP A 157 -16.53 -1.09 21.33
C ASP A 157 -15.57 -2.17 20.81
N SER A 158 -14.32 -1.76 20.54
CA SER A 158 -13.26 -2.63 20.05
C SER A 158 -11.89 -2.19 20.53
N ILE A 159 -10.93 -3.11 20.43
CA ILE A 159 -9.51 -2.84 20.68
C ILE A 159 -8.72 -3.09 19.40
N LYS A 160 -7.85 -2.15 19.05
CA LYS A 160 -6.81 -2.31 18.05
C LYS A 160 -5.48 -2.56 18.75
N ILE A 161 -4.89 -3.72 18.51
CA ILE A 161 -3.60 -4.11 19.07
C ILE A 161 -2.57 -3.92 17.96
N THR A 162 -1.71 -2.92 18.12
CA THR A 162 -0.56 -2.72 17.24
C THR A 162 0.66 -3.37 17.86
N SER A 163 1.32 -4.20 17.06
CA SER A 163 2.56 -4.86 17.44
C SER A 163 3.66 -4.45 16.49
N ILE A 164 4.89 -4.46 17.01
CA ILE A 164 6.07 -3.98 16.30
C ILE A 164 6.50 -5.00 15.23
N SER A 165 6.21 -6.30 15.41
CA SER A 165 6.80 -7.37 14.60
C SER A 165 5.81 -8.29 13.88
N ASP A 166 4.55 -8.39 14.32
CA ASP A 166 3.64 -9.46 13.87
C ASP A 166 2.29 -8.95 13.32
N GLY A 167 2.13 -7.64 13.14
CA GLY A 167 0.98 -7.03 12.48
C GLY A 167 -0.20 -6.70 13.42
N THR A 168 -1.20 -6.02 12.86
CA THR A 168 -2.34 -5.47 13.63
C THR A 168 -3.42 -6.51 13.86
N GLU A 169 -3.90 -6.57 15.11
CA GLU A 169 -5.08 -7.33 15.50
C GLU A 169 -6.21 -6.41 15.96
N TRP A 170 -7.42 -6.90 15.80
CA TRP A 170 -8.65 -6.26 16.22
C TRP A 170 -9.43 -7.20 17.13
N VAL A 171 -10.05 -6.64 18.16
CA VAL A 171 -10.85 -7.40 19.13
C VAL A 171 -12.21 -6.73 19.27
N VAL A 172 -13.28 -7.50 19.10
CA VAL A 172 -14.64 -7.08 19.52
C VAL A 172 -15.16 -7.99 20.62
N PHE A 173 -16.01 -7.45 21.49
CA PHE A 173 -16.56 -8.17 22.65
C PHE A 173 -18.01 -8.61 22.45
N ASP A 174 -18.70 -7.99 21.50
CA ASP A 174 -20.08 -8.31 21.14
C ASP A 174 -20.14 -8.96 19.75
N SER A 175 -20.68 -10.18 19.70
CA SER A 175 -20.91 -10.94 18.47
C SER A 175 -21.77 -10.19 17.45
N SER A 176 -22.70 -9.32 17.90
CA SER A 176 -23.59 -8.54 17.02
C SER A 176 -22.83 -7.55 16.11
N ARG A 177 -21.56 -7.29 16.43
CA ARG A 177 -20.66 -6.44 15.64
C ARG A 177 -20.10 -7.13 14.41
N VAL A 178 -20.15 -8.46 14.35
CA VAL A 178 -19.81 -9.22 13.15
C VAL A 178 -21.04 -9.22 12.23
N LYS A 179 -21.00 -8.40 11.19
CA LYS A 179 -22.15 -8.13 10.30
C LYS A 179 -22.28 -9.16 9.20
N ALA A 180 -21.16 -9.67 8.71
CA ALA A 180 -21.13 -10.73 7.70
C ALA A 180 -19.90 -11.60 7.91
N VAL A 181 -20.04 -12.90 7.58
CA VAL A 181 -18.94 -13.86 7.58
C VAL A 181 -18.99 -14.67 6.29
N ARG A 182 -17.86 -14.80 5.62
CA ARG A 182 -17.71 -15.62 4.42
C ARG A 182 -16.38 -16.35 4.43
N LEU A 183 -16.30 -17.42 3.63
CA LEU A 183 -15.03 -18.11 3.40
C LEU A 183 -14.08 -17.17 2.67
N TRP A 184 -12.89 -16.94 3.22
CA TRP A 184 -11.86 -16.23 2.49
C TRP A 184 -11.34 -17.12 1.38
N ARG A 185 -11.27 -16.56 0.17
CA ARG A 185 -10.59 -17.19 -0.96
C ARG A 185 -9.40 -16.30 -1.32
N PRO A 186 -8.18 -16.86 -1.41
CA PRO A 186 -7.09 -16.10 -2.00
C PRO A 186 -7.57 -15.65 -3.38
N GLY A 187 -7.37 -14.37 -3.69
CA GLY A 187 -7.64 -13.85 -5.02
C GLY A 187 -6.89 -14.75 -6.00
N THR A 188 -7.62 -15.54 -6.78
CA THR A 188 -7.00 -16.31 -7.84
C THR A 188 -6.52 -15.27 -8.83
N SER A 189 -5.21 -15.03 -8.88
CA SER A 189 -4.68 -14.18 -9.93
C SER A 189 -5.13 -14.77 -11.26
N VAL A 190 -5.43 -13.92 -12.25
CA VAL A 190 -5.78 -14.38 -13.60
C VAL A 190 -4.71 -15.36 -14.13
N GLN A 191 -3.47 -15.20 -13.67
CA GLN A 191 -2.34 -16.11 -13.93
C GLN A 191 -2.51 -17.48 -13.25
N GLN A 192 -3.00 -17.56 -12.01
CA GLN A 192 -3.31 -18.83 -11.33
C GLN A 192 -4.51 -19.54 -11.94
N LEU A 193 -5.56 -18.82 -12.33
CA LEU A 193 -6.69 -19.39 -13.07
C LEU A 193 -6.27 -19.87 -14.46
N ALA A 194 -5.47 -19.09 -15.18
CA ALA A 194 -4.91 -19.50 -16.47
C ALA A 194 -4.01 -20.73 -16.32
N LEU A 195 -3.18 -20.80 -15.27
CA LEU A 195 -2.34 -21.96 -14.99
C LEU A 195 -3.18 -23.20 -14.65
N LEU A 196 -4.26 -23.06 -13.87
CA LEU A 196 -5.16 -24.16 -13.54
C LEU A 196 -5.90 -24.68 -14.79
N LEU A 197 -6.32 -23.78 -15.69
CA LEU A 197 -6.98 -24.13 -16.95
C LEU A 197 -6.01 -24.75 -17.98
N LEU A 198 -4.74 -24.30 -17.99
CA LEU A 198 -3.66 -24.90 -18.78
C LEU A 198 -3.34 -26.32 -18.29
N LEU A 199 -3.24 -26.53 -16.98
CA LEU A 199 -3.01 -27.85 -16.38
C LEU A 199 -4.21 -28.80 -16.55
N ALA A 200 -5.43 -28.26 -16.60
CA ALA A 200 -6.65 -29.01 -16.91
C ALA A 200 -6.83 -29.31 -18.42
N GLY A 201 -5.89 -28.89 -19.27
CA GLY A 201 -5.87 -29.20 -20.71
C GLY A 201 -6.97 -28.51 -21.53
N ASN A 202 -7.65 -27.49 -20.99
CA ASN A 202 -8.85 -26.93 -21.61
C ASN A 202 -8.53 -25.62 -22.35
N ALA A 203 -7.85 -25.75 -23.50
CA ALA A 203 -7.35 -24.62 -24.30
C ALA A 203 -8.45 -23.61 -24.72
N ALA A 204 -9.69 -24.07 -24.90
CA ALA A 204 -10.83 -23.21 -25.21
C ALA A 204 -11.17 -22.24 -24.07
N ALA A 205 -11.07 -22.69 -22.81
CA ALA A 205 -11.31 -21.85 -21.65
C ALA A 205 -10.21 -20.78 -21.47
N VAL A 206 -8.97 -21.12 -21.83
CA VAL A 206 -7.82 -20.19 -21.81
C VAL A 206 -8.04 -19.05 -22.81
N LEU A 207 -8.45 -19.36 -24.04
CA LEU A 207 -8.78 -18.34 -25.05
C LEU A 207 -9.94 -17.45 -24.61
N GLN A 208 -10.97 -18.03 -23.99
CA GLN A 208 -12.14 -17.27 -23.56
C GLN A 208 -11.84 -16.34 -22.38
N CYS A 209 -11.02 -16.77 -21.42
CA CYS A 209 -10.51 -15.89 -20.35
C CYS A 209 -9.63 -14.76 -20.89
N ALA A 210 -8.76 -15.04 -21.87
CA ALA A 210 -7.95 -14.01 -22.51
C ALA A 210 -8.82 -12.99 -23.28
N LEU A 211 -9.87 -13.44 -23.97
CA LEU A 211 -10.81 -12.56 -24.67
C LEU A 211 -11.53 -11.62 -23.71
N LEU A 212 -12.04 -12.14 -22.58
CA LEU A 212 -12.74 -11.35 -21.56
C LEU A 212 -11.83 -10.29 -20.94
N ALA A 213 -10.57 -10.64 -20.66
CA ALA A 213 -9.58 -9.70 -20.14
C ALA A 213 -9.31 -8.54 -21.13
N VAL A 214 -9.18 -8.85 -22.43
CA VAL A 214 -8.97 -7.83 -23.46
C VAL A 214 -10.22 -6.94 -23.62
N THR A 215 -11.43 -7.50 -23.59
CA THR A 215 -12.66 -6.70 -23.67
C THR A 215 -12.83 -5.73 -22.50
N HIS A 216 -12.45 -6.15 -21.28
CA HIS A 216 -12.56 -5.29 -20.10
C HIS A 216 -11.58 -4.11 -20.15
N VAL A 217 -10.36 -4.33 -20.66
CA VAL A 217 -9.36 -3.26 -20.90
C VAL A 217 -9.83 -2.30 -21.99
N LEU A 218 -10.41 -2.82 -23.09
CA LEU A 218 -10.93 -1.97 -24.18
C LEU A 218 -12.15 -1.14 -23.77
N GLN A 219 -12.97 -1.65 -22.84
CA GLN A 219 -14.15 -0.95 -22.33
C GLN A 219 -13.77 0.16 -21.34
N GLN A 220 -12.67 0.01 -20.60
CA GLN A 220 -12.11 1.08 -19.76
C GLN A 220 -11.47 2.22 -20.58
N MET A 221 -11.01 1.95 -21.80
CA MET A 221 -10.41 2.94 -22.69
C MET A 221 -11.43 3.88 -23.38
N HIS A 222 -12.71 3.51 -23.48
CA HIS A 222 -13.74 4.31 -24.18
C HIS A 222 -14.60 5.20 -23.27
N GLY A 223 -14.35 5.22 -21.95
CA GLY A 223 -15.22 5.87 -20.96
C GLY A 223 -14.96 7.35 -20.65
N SER A 224 -13.99 8.02 -21.28
CA SER A 224 -13.61 9.39 -20.91
C SER A 224 -13.48 10.33 -22.11
N LEU A 225 -14.61 10.93 -22.53
CA LEU A 225 -14.60 12.21 -23.24
C LEU A 225 -15.50 13.20 -22.47
N PRO A 226 -14.96 14.30 -21.92
CA PRO A 226 -15.77 15.35 -21.34
C PRO A 226 -16.41 16.21 -22.45
N GLY A 227 -17.74 16.18 -22.52
CA GLY A 227 -18.54 17.08 -23.36
C GLY A 227 -18.46 18.51 -22.85
N CYS A 228 -17.80 19.36 -23.63
CA CYS A 228 -17.81 20.80 -23.48
C CYS A 228 -18.97 21.37 -24.32
N THR A 229 -20.01 21.91 -23.69
CA THR A 229 -20.99 22.76 -24.39
C THR A 229 -21.19 24.06 -23.63
N SER A 230 -20.83 25.12 -24.31
CA SER A 230 -20.92 26.52 -23.93
C SER A 230 -22.35 27.08 -24.07
N SER A 231 -22.65 28.02 -23.17
CA SER A 231 -23.35 29.30 -23.38
C SER A 231 -24.77 29.36 -23.98
N SER A 232 -25.70 29.93 -23.21
CA SER A 232 -26.57 31.01 -23.71
C SER A 232 -27.00 31.95 -22.57
N ARG A 233 -27.13 33.23 -22.93
CA ARG A 233 -27.25 34.45 -22.13
C ARG A 233 -28.65 34.70 -21.51
N PRO A 234 -28.81 35.74 -20.66
CA PRO A 234 -30.01 35.97 -19.87
C PRO A 234 -31.10 36.73 -20.64
N SER A 235 -32.37 36.50 -20.26
CA SER A 235 -33.54 37.26 -20.70
C SER A 235 -34.14 38.04 -19.53
N LEU A 236 -34.51 39.30 -19.81
CA LEU A 236 -34.97 40.33 -18.89
C LEU A 236 -36.44 40.67 -19.22
N ARG A 237 -37.25 40.93 -18.16
CA ARG A 237 -38.58 41.60 -18.09
C ARG A 237 -39.87 40.79 -18.33
N SER A 238 -40.73 40.73 -17.31
CA SER A 238 -42.01 41.49 -17.16
C SER A 238 -42.72 41.01 -15.87
N LEU A 239 -43.02 41.86 -14.87
CA LEU A 239 -44.24 42.67 -14.67
C LEU A 239 -45.58 41.90 -14.69
N GLY A 240 -46.26 41.84 -13.53
CA GLY A 240 -47.68 41.49 -13.35
C GLY A 240 -47.93 40.64 -12.09
N LYS A 241 -48.26 41.24 -10.94
CA LYS A 241 -49.62 41.36 -10.36
C LYS A 241 -50.34 40.02 -10.12
N CYS A 242 -50.34 39.53 -8.88
CA CYS A 242 -51.48 39.49 -7.94
C CYS A 242 -50.98 39.02 -6.57
#